data_AF-A0AAD5CP84-F1
#
_entry.id   AF-A0AAD5CP84-F1
#
_cell.length_a   1.000
_cell.length_b   1.000
_cell.length_c   1.000
_cell.angle_alpha   90.00
_cell.angle_beta   90.00
_cell.angle_gamma   90.00
#
_symmetry.space_group_name_H-M   'P 1'
#
loop_
_entity.id
_entity.type
_entity.pdbx_description
1 polymer ?
#
loop_
_entity_poly.entity_id
_entity_poly.type
_entity_poly.pdbx_seq_one_letter_code
_entity_poly.pdbx_strand_id
1 'polypeptide(L)'
;MVYVRQTIVVDASRALSRAVCIATRYSAVRRQHGSRDGGPETQVIDFKALQSRLFPLLASAYAFKFVGEWLYTDVMEILAANDYSTFPEAHACTVGLKSLTTSATAVCNALL
;
A
#
# COMPACT_ATOMS: atom_id res chain seq x y z
N MET A 1 1.30 -17.86 14.77
CA MET A 1 0.08 -17.18 14.29
C MET A 1 0.28 -16.61 12.89
N VAL A 2 0.15 -17.44 11.84
CA VAL A 2 0.40 -17.03 10.44
C VAL A 2 -0.82 -16.32 9.83
N TYR A 3 -2.02 -16.84 10.08
CA TYR A 3 -3.30 -16.26 9.62
C TYR A 3 -3.51 -14.82 10.07
N VAL A 4 -3.32 -14.51 11.37
CA VAL A 4 -3.47 -13.15 11.90
C VAL A 4 -2.49 -12.15 11.26
N ARG A 5 -1.29 -12.60 10.88
CA ARG A 5 -0.32 -11.72 10.20
C ARG A 5 -0.74 -11.46 8.76
N GLN A 6 -1.28 -12.46 8.08
CA GLN A 6 -1.86 -12.32 6.75
C GLN A 6 -3.00 -11.30 6.75
N THR A 7 -3.92 -11.35 7.73
CA THR A 7 -5.00 -10.35 7.83
C THR A 7 -4.47 -8.94 8.05
N ILE A 8 -3.41 -8.76 8.86
CA ILE A 8 -2.76 -7.47 9.06
C ILE A 8 -2.18 -6.92 7.74
N VAL A 9 -1.57 -7.76 6.90
CA VAL A 9 -1.05 -7.35 5.58
C VAL A 9 -2.19 -6.86 4.68
N VAL A 10 -3.31 -7.57 4.65
CA VAL A 10 -4.50 -7.15 3.89
C VAL A 10 -5.06 -5.83 4.42
N ASP A 11 -5.15 -5.65 5.73
CA ASP A 11 -5.65 -4.42 6.32
C ASP A 11 -4.71 -3.23 6.09
N ALA A 12 -3.39 -3.46 6.04
CA ALA A 12 -2.41 -2.44 5.63
C ALA A 12 -2.69 -1.98 4.19
N SER A 13 -2.95 -2.90 3.26
CA SER A 13 -3.31 -2.54 1.88
C SER A 13 -4.58 -1.67 1.83
N ARG A 14 -5.62 -2.03 2.58
CA ARG A 14 -6.90 -1.29 2.63
C ARG A 14 -6.72 0.11 3.21
N ALA A 15 -5.96 0.24 4.30
CA ALA A 15 -5.67 1.52 4.92
C ALA A 15 -4.90 2.43 3.96
N LEU A 16 -3.86 1.90 3.29
CA LEU A 16 -3.08 2.65 2.31
C LEU A 16 -3.92 3.07 1.11
N SER A 17 -4.74 2.17 0.56
CA SER A 17 -5.63 2.48 -0.56
C SER A 17 -6.60 3.62 -0.24
N ARG A 18 -7.14 3.66 0.98
CA ARG A 18 -8.04 4.75 1.42
C ARG A 18 -7.31 6.08 1.50
N ALA A 19 -6.14 6.11 2.11
CA ALA A 19 -5.33 7.32 2.22
C ALA A 19 -4.93 7.86 0.85
N VAL A 20 -4.39 7.00 -0.02
CA VAL A 20 -3.99 7.36 -1.38
C VAL A 20 -5.19 7.82 -2.21
N CYS A 21 -6.36 7.18 -2.09
CA CYS A 21 -7.57 7.60 -2.79
C CYS A 21 -7.96 9.05 -2.45
N ILE A 22 -7.94 9.41 -1.17
CA ILE A 22 -8.21 10.78 -0.71
C ILE A 22 -7.15 11.73 -1.28
N ALA A 23 -5.88 11.40 -1.11
CA ALA A 23 -4.77 12.24 -1.56
C ALA A 23 -4.79 12.48 -3.07
N THR A 24 -5.01 11.45 -3.88
CA THR A 24 -5.09 11.56 -5.35
C THR A 24 -6.28 12.43 -5.77
N ARG A 25 -7.47 12.20 -5.20
CA ARG A 25 -8.66 13.00 -5.55
C ARG A 25 -8.51 14.47 -5.16
N TYR A 26 -8.01 14.72 -3.95
CA TYR A 26 -7.74 16.08 -3.49
C TYR A 26 -6.70 16.76 -4.37
N SER A 27 -5.61 16.08 -4.69
CA SER A 27 -4.51 16.62 -5.51
C SER A 27 -4.93 16.91 -6.95
N ALA A 28 -5.90 16.18 -7.49
CA ALA A 28 -6.47 16.44 -8.79
C ALA A 28 -7.40 17.66 -8.80
N VAL A 29 -8.00 18.05 -7.68
CA VAL A 29 -8.89 19.22 -7.61
C VAL A 29 -8.14 20.47 -7.14
N ARG A 30 -7.26 20.32 -6.16
CA ARG A 30 -6.49 21.41 -5.58
C ARG A 30 -5.54 22.00 -6.62
N ARG A 31 -5.67 23.32 -6.81
CA ARG A 31 -4.76 24.13 -7.60
C ARG A 31 -4.02 25.07 -6.66
N GLN A 32 -2.71 25.19 -6.85
CA GLN A 32 -1.89 26.08 -6.03
C GLN A 32 -0.57 26.39 -6.72
N HIS A 33 -0.23 27.68 -6.79
CA HIS A 33 0.94 28.17 -7.53
C HIS A 33 0.87 27.87 -9.03
N GLY A 34 1.80 28.46 -9.78
CA GLY A 34 1.94 28.23 -11.22
C GLY A 34 0.69 28.65 -11.99
N SER A 35 0.60 29.92 -12.36
CA SER A 35 -0.36 30.38 -13.36
C SER A 35 0.37 30.48 -14.69
N ARG A 36 -0.13 29.80 -15.72
CA ARG A 36 0.38 29.96 -17.08
C ARG A 36 -0.35 31.17 -17.68
N ASP A 37 0.37 32.27 -17.85
CA ASP A 37 -0.10 33.49 -18.52
C ASP A 37 -1.42 34.07 -17.98
N GLY A 38 -1.59 34.10 -16.65
CA GLY A 38 -2.80 34.64 -15.99
C GLY A 38 -4.00 33.68 -16.00
N GLY A 39 -3.81 32.44 -16.48
CA GLY A 39 -4.79 31.38 -16.40
C GLY A 39 -4.97 30.79 -15.00
N PRO A 40 -5.88 29.82 -14.83
CA PRO A 40 -6.08 29.14 -13.55
C PRO A 40 -4.77 28.49 -13.06
N GLU A 41 -4.59 28.47 -11.74
CA GLU A 41 -3.44 27.83 -11.11
C GLU A 41 -3.30 26.35 -11.50
N THR A 42 -2.08 25.84 -11.47
CA THR A 42 -1.74 24.47 -11.83
C THR A 42 -2.26 23.50 -10.76
N GLN A 43 -2.79 22.34 -11.18
CA GLN A 43 -3.21 21.30 -10.25
C GLN A 43 -2.00 20.76 -9.51
N VAL A 44 -2.11 20.55 -8.20
CA VAL A 44 -0.93 20.15 -7.41
C VAL A 44 -0.42 18.77 -7.79
N ILE A 45 -1.27 17.89 -8.33
CA ILE A 45 -0.88 16.58 -8.87
C ILE A 45 0.07 16.67 -10.07
N ASP A 46 0.14 17.80 -10.77
CA ASP A 46 1.01 17.96 -11.94
C ASP A 46 2.48 18.22 -11.55
N PHE A 47 2.73 18.61 -10.30
CA PHE A 47 4.08 18.80 -9.81
C PHE A 47 4.80 17.46 -9.63
N LYS A 48 5.98 17.33 -10.25
CA LYS A 48 6.81 16.12 -10.17
C LYS A 48 7.20 15.76 -8.73
N ALA A 49 7.37 16.76 -7.86
CA ALA A 49 7.64 16.54 -6.45
C ALA A 49 6.49 15.86 -5.70
N LEU A 50 5.22 16.11 -6.08
CA LEU A 50 4.08 15.43 -5.50
C LEU A 50 3.90 14.04 -6.12
N GLN A 51 4.05 13.92 -7.44
CA GLN A 51 3.98 12.64 -8.15
C GLN A 51 4.98 11.61 -7.60
N SER A 52 6.22 12.04 -7.34
CA SER A 52 7.28 11.16 -6.81
C SER A 52 7.01 10.67 -5.39
N ARG A 53 6.13 11.33 -4.62
CA ARG A 53 5.70 10.88 -3.29
C ARG A 53 4.42 10.06 -3.35
N LEU A 54 3.43 10.49 -4.13
CA LEU A 54 2.10 9.89 -4.16
C LEU A 54 2.02 8.61 -5.01
N PHE A 55 2.64 8.59 -6.19
CA PHE A 55 2.50 7.45 -7.11
C PHE A 55 3.17 6.17 -6.60
N PRO A 56 4.33 6.22 -5.90
CA PRO A 56 4.87 5.02 -5.26
C PRO A 56 3.95 4.45 -4.17
N LEU A 57 3.23 5.29 -3.43
CA LEU A 57 2.26 4.85 -2.43
C LEU A 57 1.04 4.18 -3.10
N LEU A 58 0.59 4.72 -4.24
CA LEU A 58 -0.45 4.08 -5.06
C LEU A 58 0.01 2.70 -5.56
N ALA A 59 1.21 2.60 -6.11
CA ALA A 59 1.77 1.32 -6.55
C ALA A 59 1.90 0.32 -5.38
N SER A 60 2.37 0.80 -4.22
CA SER A 60 2.51 -0.01 -3.00
C SER A 60 1.16 -0.55 -2.51
N ALA A 61 0.08 0.23 -2.62
CA ALA A 61 -1.25 -0.23 -2.23
C ALA A 61 -1.71 -1.46 -3.03
N TYR A 62 -1.45 -1.47 -4.35
CA TYR A 62 -1.73 -2.63 -5.20
C TYR A 62 -0.78 -3.79 -4.91
N ALA A 63 0.51 -3.53 -4.74
CA ALA A 63 1.48 -4.56 -4.39
C ALA A 63 1.11 -5.27 -3.07
N PHE A 64 0.69 -4.51 -2.06
CA PHE A 64 0.26 -5.06 -0.77
C PHE A 64 -1.04 -5.87 -0.87
N LYS A 65 -1.94 -5.47 -1.77
CA LYS A 65 -3.15 -6.25 -2.05
C LYS A 65 -2.78 -7.61 -2.66
N PHE A 66 -1.96 -7.63 -3.71
CA PHE A 66 -1.57 -8.86 -4.38
C PHE A 66 -0.80 -9.82 -3.47
N VAL A 67 0.16 -9.30 -2.69
CA VAL A 67 0.90 -10.16 -1.74
C VAL A 67 0.00 -10.68 -0.61
N GLY A 68 -1.00 -9.91 -0.18
CA GLY A 68 -1.98 -10.34 0.82
C GLY A 68 -2.91 -11.46 0.33
N GLU A 69 -3.29 -11.41 -0.96
CA GLU A 69 -4.06 -12.47 -1.64
C GLU A 69 -3.21 -13.75 -1.81
N TRP A 70 -1.97 -13.62 -2.25
CA TRP A 70 -1.03 -14.74 -2.37
C TRP A 70 -0.75 -15.41 -1.02
N LEU A 71 -0.52 -14.64 0.04
CA LEU A 71 -0.33 -15.19 1.39
C LEU A 71 -1.57 -15.94 1.89
N TYR A 72 -2.77 -15.51 1.51
CA TYR A 72 -3.99 -16.21 1.90
C TYR A 72 -4.05 -17.59 1.25
N THR A 73 -3.81 -17.67 -0.07
CA THR A 73 -3.85 -18.93 -0.79
C THR A 73 -2.79 -19.90 -0.28
N ASP A 74 -1.56 -19.44 -0.10
CA ASP A 74 -0.43 -20.25 0.40
C ASP A 74 -0.74 -20.86 1.79
N VAL A 75 -1.24 -20.03 2.73
CA VAL A 75 -1.58 -20.50 4.07
C VAL A 75 -2.74 -21.51 4.05
N MET A 76 -3.75 -21.30 3.18
CA MET A 76 -4.88 -22.23 3.07
C MET A 76 -4.45 -23.58 2.45
N GLU A 77 -3.53 -23.56 1.48
CA GLU A 77 -3.00 -24.78 0.86
C GLU A 77 -2.18 -25.63 1.83
N ILE A 78 -1.27 -25.00 2.60
CA ILE A 78 -0.48 -25.69 3.65
C ILE A 78 -1.41 -26.36 4.67
N LEU A 79 -2.47 -25.66 5.10
CA LEU A 79 -3.44 -26.19 6.06
C LEU A 79 -4.28 -27.33 5.48
N ALA A 80 -4.66 -27.26 4.21
CA ALA A 80 -5.45 -28.30 3.54
C ALA A 80 -4.63 -29.56 3.26
N ALA A 81 -3.36 -29.42 2.90
CA ALA A 81 -2.47 -30.54 2.57
C ALA A 81 -1.97 -31.32 3.81
N ASN A 82 -2.04 -30.74 5.02
CA ASN A 82 -1.40 -31.26 6.24
C ASN A 82 0.12 -31.52 6.08
N ASP A 83 0.76 -30.89 5.10
CA ASP A 83 2.23 -30.89 4.93
C ASP A 83 2.79 -29.57 5.46
N TYR A 84 3.61 -29.66 6.50
CA TYR A 84 4.22 -28.49 7.16
C TYR A 84 5.68 -28.27 6.78
N SER A 85 6.16 -28.93 5.72
CA SER A 85 7.55 -28.78 5.21
C SER A 85 7.91 -27.33 4.89
N THR A 86 6.99 -26.57 4.29
CA THR A 86 7.16 -25.15 3.91
C THR A 86 6.75 -24.16 5.01
N PHE A 87 6.23 -24.64 6.13
CA PHE A 87 5.71 -23.80 7.22
C PHE A 87 6.76 -22.83 7.82
N PRO A 88 8.04 -23.21 8.00
CA PRO A 88 9.07 -22.29 8.50
C PRO A 88 9.27 -21.07 7.57
N GLU A 89 9.23 -21.28 6.26
CA GLU A 89 9.32 -20.22 5.26
C GLU A 89 8.09 -19.32 5.30
N ALA A 90 6.89 -19.90 5.29
CA ALA A 90 5.63 -19.15 5.40
C ALA A 90 5.59 -18.31 6.69
N HIS A 91 6.12 -18.82 7.81
CA HIS A 91 6.26 -18.06 9.03
C HIS A 91 7.20 -16.86 8.86
N ALA A 92 8.39 -17.07 8.30
CA ALA A 92 9.37 -16.00 8.08
C ALA A 92 8.82 -14.91 7.14
N CYS A 93 8.23 -15.31 6.01
CA CYS A 93 7.60 -14.39 5.05
C CYS A 93 6.49 -13.57 5.69
N THR A 94 5.58 -14.19 6.46
CA THR A 94 4.48 -13.44 7.10
C THR A 94 4.96 -12.48 8.19
N VAL A 95 6.04 -12.78 8.91
CA VAL A 95 6.66 -11.80 9.85
C VAL A 95 7.22 -10.60 9.09
N GLY A 96 8.04 -10.87 8.07
CA GLY A 96 8.69 -9.84 7.27
C GLY A 96 7.66 -8.94 6.58
N LEU A 97 6.68 -9.53 5.90
CA LEU A 97 5.64 -8.81 5.18
C LEU A 97 4.74 -8.02 6.13
N LYS A 98 4.38 -8.56 7.29
CA LYS A 98 3.65 -7.78 8.30
C LYS A 98 4.45 -6.54 8.70
N SER A 99 5.75 -6.71 9.00
CA SER A 99 6.62 -5.60 9.43
C SER A 99 6.75 -4.53 8.33
N LEU A 100 7.04 -4.96 7.11
CA LEU A 100 7.24 -4.09 5.95
C LEU A 100 5.97 -3.30 5.59
N THR A 101 4.85 -4.00 5.41
CA THR A 101 3.60 -3.38 4.94
C THR A 101 3.03 -2.41 5.96
N THR A 102 3.07 -2.74 7.26
CA THR A 102 2.59 -1.84 8.32
C THR A 102 3.49 -0.60 8.45
N SER A 103 4.81 -0.75 8.35
CA SER A 103 5.75 0.37 8.40
C SER A 103 5.58 1.30 7.19
N ALA A 104 5.52 0.75 5.98
CA ALA A 104 5.34 1.53 4.76
C ALA A 104 3.98 2.26 4.74
N THR A 105 2.92 1.61 5.24
CA THR A 105 1.58 2.23 5.33
C THR A 105 1.55 3.37 6.34
N ALA A 106 2.26 3.25 7.47
CA ALA A 106 2.34 4.30 8.48
C ALA A 106 3.06 5.57 7.96
N VAL A 107 4.11 5.41 7.16
CA VAL A 107 4.89 6.53 6.58
C VAL A 107 4.04 7.40 5.63
N CYS A 108 3.00 6.84 5.00
CA CYS A 108 2.04 7.61 4.21
C CYS A 108 1.40 8.76 5.01
N ASN A 109 1.26 8.62 6.33
CA ASN A 109 0.64 9.62 7.19
C ASN A 109 1.57 10.80 7.52
N ALA A 110 2.88 10.68 7.24
CA ALA A 110 3.88 11.70 7.55
C ALA A 110 4.33 12.52 6.32
N LEU A 111 3.97 12.10 5.11
CA LEU A 111 4.45 12.69 3.84
C LEU A 111 3.38 13.47 3.06
N LEU A 112 2.12 13.39 3.47
CA LEU A 112 0.99 14.17 2.97
C LEU A 112 0.66 15.29 3.96
#